data_AF-A0A965AHV8-F1
#
_entry.id   AF-A0A965AHV8-F1
#
_cell.length_a   1.000
_cell.length_b   1.000
_cell.length_c   1.000
_cell.angle_alpha   90.00
_cell.angle_beta   90.00
_cell.angle_gamma   90.00
#
_symmetry.space_group_name_H-M   'P 1'
#
loop_
_entity.id
_entity.type
_entity.pdbx_description
1 polymer ?
#
loop_
_entity_poly.entity_id
_entity_poly.type
_entity_poly.pdbx_seq_one_letter_code
_entity_poly.pdbx_strand_id
1 'polypeptide(L)'
;MLQKYANPTRFLKLANAVLPWVAGLTVILIAAGLYFAFAASPPDYQQGQTVRIMYVHVPSAWMAMFAYAFIVVASAVGLIWKHPVAHVSALAAAPIGACFTLVCLATGSLWGKPMWGTWWVWDARLTSVLVLFFLYLGFIALANAFDDAARGEKASAI
;
A
#
# COMPACT_ATOMS: atom_id res chain seq x y z
N MET A 1 7.55 -26.95 0.25
CA MET A 1 8.35 -25.71 0.36
C MET A 1 7.75 -24.68 1.32
N LEU A 2 6.44 -24.38 1.26
CA LEU A 2 5.79 -23.37 2.11
C LEU A 2 5.97 -23.59 3.63
N GLN A 3 5.90 -24.83 4.12
CA GLN A 3 6.00 -25.10 5.57
C GLN A 3 7.39 -24.84 6.19
N LYS A 4 8.46 -24.70 5.39
CA LYS A 4 9.82 -24.48 5.93
C LYS A 4 9.93 -23.12 6.66
N TYR A 5 9.17 -22.14 6.20
CA TYR A 5 9.12 -20.78 6.78
C TYR A 5 7.91 -20.54 7.68
N ALA A 6 7.09 -21.56 7.91
CA ALA A 6 6.09 -21.53 8.98
C ALA A 6 6.75 -21.51 10.37
N ASN A 7 8.01 -21.96 10.49
CA ASN A 7 8.80 -21.83 11.72
C ASN A 7 9.29 -20.37 11.88
N PRO A 8 8.84 -19.64 12.92
CA PRO A 8 9.19 -18.23 13.13
C PRO A 8 10.70 -17.98 13.21
N THR A 9 11.47 -18.86 13.84
CA THR A 9 12.93 -18.67 13.97
C THR A 9 13.66 -18.72 12.63
N ARG A 10 13.24 -19.62 11.73
CA ARG A 10 13.83 -19.73 10.39
C ARG A 10 13.41 -18.56 9.50
N PHE A 11 12.16 -18.13 9.61
CA PHE A 11 11.66 -16.95 8.91
C PHE A 11 12.40 -15.69 9.36
N LEU A 12 12.48 -15.45 10.68
CA LEU A 12 13.16 -14.27 11.24
C LEU A 12 14.64 -14.24 10.90
N LYS A 13 15.34 -15.39 10.90
CA LYS A 13 16.75 -15.45 10.50
C LYS A 13 16.94 -14.98 9.05
N LEU A 14 16.06 -15.41 8.14
CA LEU A 14 16.09 -14.96 6.75
C LEU A 14 15.70 -13.48 6.64
N ALA A 15 14.61 -13.07 7.28
CA ALA A 15 14.12 -11.69 7.26
C ALA A 15 15.21 -10.72 7.76
N ASN A 16 15.84 -10.99 8.90
CA ASN A 16 16.90 -10.16 9.45
C ASN A 16 18.14 -10.08 8.56
N ALA A 17 18.44 -11.13 7.80
CA ALA A 17 19.56 -11.11 6.85
C ALA A 17 19.24 -10.27 5.60
N VAL A 18 18.00 -10.29 5.13
CA VAL A 18 17.57 -9.62 3.89
C VAL A 18 17.12 -8.17 4.11
N LEU A 19 16.49 -7.89 5.24
CA LEU A 19 15.89 -6.60 5.58
C LEU A 19 16.83 -5.40 5.44
N PRO A 20 18.09 -5.40 5.94
CA PRO A 20 18.95 -4.22 5.82
C PRO A 20 19.29 -3.89 4.37
N TRP A 21 19.44 -4.91 3.51
CA TRP A 21 19.73 -4.72 2.09
C TRP A 21 18.53 -4.17 1.34
N VAL A 22 17.34 -4.74 1.57
CA VAL A 22 16.11 -4.26 0.95
C VAL A 22 15.79 -2.86 1.44
N ALA A 23 15.92 -2.57 2.73
CA ALA A 23 15.70 -1.24 3.29
C ALA A 23 16.69 -0.22 2.70
N GLY A 24 17.97 -0.55 2.62
CA GLY A 24 18.98 0.30 1.99
C GLY A 24 18.66 0.60 0.53
N LEU A 25 18.29 -0.43 -0.24
CA LEU A 25 17.88 -0.28 -1.64
C LEU A 25 16.62 0.58 -1.76
N THR A 26 15.62 0.38 -0.91
CA THR A 26 14.39 1.18 -0.88
C THR A 26 14.70 2.65 -0.64
N VAL A 27 15.54 2.98 0.34
CA VAL A 27 15.93 4.37 0.63
C VAL A 27 16.64 5.00 -0.56
N ILE A 28 17.60 4.29 -1.16
CA ILE A 28 18.35 4.78 -2.32
C ILE A 28 17.41 5.03 -3.51
N LEU A 29 16.52 4.09 -3.81
CA LEU A 29 15.60 4.21 -4.94
C LEU A 29 14.56 5.32 -4.72
N ILE A 30 14.05 5.49 -3.50
CA ILE A 30 13.14 6.59 -3.17
C ILE A 30 13.86 7.93 -3.32
N ALA A 31 15.08 8.07 -2.77
CA ALA A 31 15.85 9.31 -2.87
C ALA A 31 16.17 9.67 -4.33
N ALA A 32 16.60 8.69 -5.13
CA ALA A 32 16.83 8.86 -6.56
C ALA A 32 15.54 9.23 -7.29
N GLY A 33 14.43 8.53 -7.02
CA GLY A 33 13.13 8.81 -7.61
C GLY A 33 12.63 10.23 -7.31
N LEU A 34 12.77 10.69 -6.06
CA LEU A 34 12.40 12.06 -5.67
C LEU A 34 13.28 13.11 -6.37
N TYR A 35 14.59 12.85 -6.50
CA TYR A 35 15.48 13.72 -7.25
C TYR A 35 15.05 13.84 -8.71
N PHE A 36 14.77 12.71 -9.37
CA PHE A 36 14.32 12.73 -10.76
C PHE A 36 12.95 13.40 -10.91
N ALA A 37 12.03 13.18 -9.98
CA ALA A 37 10.68 13.74 -10.01
C ALA A 37 10.66 15.27 -9.87
N PHE A 38 11.47 15.84 -8.96
CA PHE A 38 11.39 17.25 -8.60
C PHE A 38 12.51 18.12 -9.16
N ALA A 39 13.73 17.59 -9.30
CA ALA A 39 14.89 18.36 -9.75
C ALA A 39 15.20 18.14 -11.23
N ALA A 40 15.20 16.89 -11.69
CA ALA A 40 15.65 16.57 -13.05
C ALA A 40 14.54 16.62 -14.11
N SER A 41 13.27 16.45 -13.72
CA SER A 41 12.17 16.42 -14.69
C SER A 41 11.85 17.81 -15.25
N PRO A 42 11.90 18.01 -16.58
CA PRO A 42 11.51 19.26 -17.20
C PRO A 42 9.98 19.48 -17.09
N PRO A 43 9.52 20.73 -17.23
CA PRO A 43 8.09 21.02 -17.29
C PRO A 43 7.45 20.32 -18.49
N ASP A 44 6.23 19.78 -18.31
CA ASP A 44 5.46 19.22 -19.41
C ASP A 44 4.87 20.32 -20.29
N TYR A 45 4.70 20.05 -21.59
CA TYR A 45 4.18 21.02 -22.55
C TYR A 45 2.72 21.42 -22.27
N GLN A 46 1.89 20.51 -21.74
CA GLN A 46 0.48 20.78 -21.44
C GLN A 46 0.25 21.09 -19.95
N GLN A 47 0.91 20.34 -19.07
CA GLN A 47 0.67 20.40 -17.63
C GLN A 47 1.67 21.29 -16.88
N GLY A 48 2.73 21.77 -17.56
CA GLY A 48 3.78 22.58 -16.95
C GLY A 48 4.43 21.87 -15.76
N GLN A 49 4.51 22.56 -14.63
CA GLN A 49 5.08 22.00 -13.39
C GLN A 49 4.17 20.99 -12.69
N THR A 50 2.86 21.02 -12.97
CA THR A 50 1.85 20.17 -12.31
C THR A 50 2.06 18.70 -12.62
N VAL A 51 2.70 18.37 -13.75
CA VAL A 51 3.08 16.99 -14.12
C VAL A 51 3.90 16.32 -13.02
N ARG A 52 4.68 17.08 -12.24
CA ARG A 52 5.52 16.54 -11.18
C ARG A 52 4.72 15.85 -10.07
N ILE A 53 3.45 16.24 -9.88
CA ILE A 53 2.53 15.56 -8.97
C ILE A 53 2.30 14.11 -9.41
N MET A 54 2.28 13.83 -10.72
CA MET A 54 2.05 12.48 -11.26
C MET A 54 3.16 11.49 -10.91
N TYR A 55 4.40 11.96 -10.74
CA TYR A 55 5.51 11.11 -10.30
C TYR A 55 5.34 10.57 -8.88
N VAL A 56 4.49 11.21 -8.07
CA VAL A 56 4.12 10.69 -6.74
C VAL A 56 2.76 10.01 -6.78
N HIS A 57 1.79 10.61 -7.46
CA HIS A 57 0.41 10.13 -7.52
C HIS A 57 0.32 8.73 -8.15
N VAL A 58 0.88 8.55 -9.35
CA VAL A 58 0.73 7.30 -10.10
C VAL A 58 1.39 6.13 -9.37
N PRO A 59 2.65 6.22 -8.89
CA PRO A 59 3.23 5.14 -8.09
C PRO A 59 2.46 4.87 -6.80
N SER A 60 1.91 5.91 -6.15
CA SER A 60 1.09 5.72 -4.94
C SER A 60 -0.17 4.92 -5.23
N ALA A 61 -0.85 5.18 -6.36
CA ALA A 61 -2.02 4.40 -6.79
C ALA A 61 -1.66 2.92 -7.01
N TRP A 62 -0.53 2.65 -7.67
CA TRP A 62 -0.04 1.29 -7.87
C TRP A 62 0.30 0.60 -6.56
N MET A 63 1.04 1.27 -5.67
CA MET A 63 1.41 0.71 -4.37
C MET A 63 0.19 0.41 -3.48
N ALA A 64 -0.83 1.27 -3.51
CA ALA A 64 -2.11 1.01 -2.86
C ALA A 64 -2.75 -0.29 -3.39
N MET A 65 -2.89 -0.46 -4.71
CA MET A 65 -3.48 -1.67 -5.27
C MET A 65 -2.63 -2.92 -5.01
N PHE A 66 -1.30 -2.83 -5.10
CA PHE A 66 -0.40 -3.94 -4.82
C PHE A 66 -0.46 -4.39 -3.36
N ALA A 67 -0.46 -3.46 -2.41
CA ALA A 67 -0.59 -3.79 -1.00
C ALA A 67 -1.95 -4.44 -0.70
N TYR A 68 -3.01 -4.02 -1.39
CA TYR A 68 -4.34 -4.60 -1.22
C TYR A 68 -4.40 -6.03 -1.76
N ALA A 69 -3.87 -6.24 -2.97
CA ALA A 69 -3.74 -7.58 -3.54
C ALA A 69 -2.89 -8.50 -2.64
N PHE A 70 -1.80 -7.97 -2.05
CA PHE A 70 -0.99 -8.71 -1.09
C PHE A 70 -1.79 -9.11 0.15
N ILE A 71 -2.60 -8.23 0.72
CA ILE A 71 -3.49 -8.55 1.85
C ILE A 71 -4.49 -9.62 1.46
N VAL A 72 -5.14 -9.51 0.30
CA VAL A 72 -6.09 -10.52 -0.18
C VAL A 72 -5.41 -11.90 -0.29
N VAL A 73 -4.23 -11.96 -0.91
CA VAL A 73 -3.47 -13.22 -1.04
C VAL A 73 -3.03 -13.73 0.33
N ALA A 74 -2.54 -12.87 1.22
CA ALA A 74 -2.11 -13.25 2.56
C ALA A 74 -3.28 -13.76 3.42
N SER A 75 -4.42 -13.08 3.39
CA SER A 75 -5.66 -13.50 4.05
C SER A 75 -6.18 -14.83 3.50
N ALA A 76 -6.20 -15.01 2.17
CA ALA A 76 -6.56 -16.29 1.55
C ALA A 76 -5.60 -17.41 1.98
N VAL A 77 -4.28 -17.13 2.04
CA VAL A 77 -3.28 -18.11 2.49
C VAL A 77 -3.48 -18.49 3.96
N GLY A 78 -3.80 -17.50 4.80
CA GLY A 78 -4.13 -17.69 6.22
C GLY A 78 -5.39 -18.53 6.41
N LEU A 79 -6.46 -18.26 5.66
CA LEU A 79 -7.73 -18.98 5.78
C LEU A 79 -7.65 -20.42 5.25
N ILE A 80 -7.03 -20.64 4.08
CA ILE A 80 -7.00 -21.95 3.42
C ILE A 80 -5.96 -22.87 4.05
N TRP A 81 -4.73 -22.39 4.27
CA TRP A 81 -3.61 -23.23 4.74
C TRP A 81 -3.26 -23.02 6.21
N LYS A 82 -3.92 -22.10 6.93
CA LYS A 82 -3.63 -21.78 8.34
C LYS A 82 -2.16 -21.44 8.57
N HIS A 83 -1.57 -20.70 7.61
CA HIS A 83 -0.15 -20.39 7.66
C HIS A 83 0.12 -19.30 8.72
N PRO A 84 0.98 -19.55 9.73
CA PRO A 84 1.09 -18.70 10.92
C PRO A 84 1.61 -17.28 10.65
N VAL A 85 2.36 -17.09 9.56
CA VAL A 85 2.93 -15.78 9.17
C VAL A 85 1.99 -14.99 8.26
N ALA A 86 0.95 -15.62 7.70
CA ALA A 86 0.15 -15.01 6.65
C ALA A 86 -0.68 -13.83 7.19
N HIS A 87 -1.35 -14.02 8.32
CA HIS A 87 -2.11 -12.95 8.95
C HIS A 87 -1.23 -11.79 9.44
N VAL A 88 -0.10 -12.11 10.09
CA VAL A 88 0.88 -11.09 10.51
C VAL A 88 1.37 -10.25 9.32
N SER A 89 1.56 -10.88 8.16
CA SER A 89 1.94 -10.18 6.93
C SER A 89 0.83 -9.25 6.42
N ALA A 90 -0.43 -9.70 6.45
CA ALA A 90 -1.58 -8.88 6.07
C ALA A 90 -1.74 -7.66 6.98
N LEU A 91 -1.64 -7.85 8.30
CA LEU A 91 -1.68 -6.77 9.28
C LEU A 91 -0.55 -5.76 9.09
N ALA A 92 0.67 -6.23 8.81
CA ALA A 92 1.80 -5.34 8.55
C ALA A 92 1.64 -4.53 7.25
N ALA A 93 1.02 -5.11 6.23
CA ALA A 93 0.81 -4.45 4.94
C ALA A 93 -0.33 -3.42 4.95
N ALA A 94 -1.35 -3.59 5.82
CA ALA A 94 -2.55 -2.76 5.80
C ALA A 94 -2.29 -1.26 6.05
N PRO A 95 -1.53 -0.84 7.08
CA PRO A 95 -1.19 0.58 7.25
C PRO A 95 -0.40 1.16 6.08
N ILE A 96 0.51 0.37 5.48
CA ILE A 96 1.33 0.80 4.35
C ILE A 96 0.42 1.11 3.14
N GLY A 97 -0.49 0.20 2.82
CA GLY A 97 -1.47 0.38 1.75
C GLY A 97 -2.43 1.54 2.00
N ALA A 98 -2.89 1.71 3.25
CA ALA A 98 -3.73 2.83 3.65
C ALA A 98 -3.02 4.18 3.43
N CYS A 99 -1.75 4.29 3.83
CA CYS A 99 -0.94 5.49 3.61
C CYS A 99 -0.78 5.81 2.12
N PHE A 100 -0.44 4.84 1.28
CA PHE A 100 -0.33 5.07 -0.16
C PHE A 100 -1.67 5.45 -0.80
N THR A 101 -2.78 4.87 -0.34
CA THR A 101 -4.11 5.23 -0.81
C THR A 101 -4.46 6.67 -0.43
N LEU A 102 -4.13 7.09 0.80
CA LEU A 102 -4.32 8.47 1.25
C LEU A 102 -3.47 9.46 0.43
N VAL A 103 -2.19 9.14 0.20
CA VAL A 103 -1.30 9.94 -0.65
C VAL A 103 -1.87 10.03 -2.07
N CYS A 104 -2.35 8.92 -2.62
CA CYS A 104 -3.00 8.89 -3.94
C CYS A 104 -4.23 9.81 -3.99
N LEU A 105 -5.12 9.75 -3.00
CA LEU A 105 -6.31 10.62 -2.93
C LEU A 105 -5.93 12.10 -2.83
N ALA A 106 -4.99 12.43 -1.94
CA ALA A 106 -4.54 13.81 -1.73
C ALA A 106 -3.87 14.38 -2.99
N THR A 107 -2.89 13.66 -3.54
CA THR A 107 -2.18 14.09 -4.76
C THR A 107 -3.08 14.11 -5.99
N GLY A 108 -4.04 13.18 -6.09
CA GLY A 108 -5.03 13.17 -7.16
C GLY A 108 -5.94 14.39 -7.11
N SER A 109 -6.35 14.80 -5.92
CA SER A 109 -7.14 16.02 -5.72
C SER A 109 -6.34 17.28 -6.08
N LEU A 110 -5.06 17.35 -5.65
CA LEU A 110 -4.14 18.44 -5.98
C LEU A 110 -3.93 18.59 -7.49
N TRP A 111 -3.79 17.47 -8.21
CA TRP A 111 -3.66 17.47 -9.67
C TRP A 111 -5.00 17.74 -10.39
N GLY A 112 -6.12 17.29 -9.82
CA GLY A 112 -7.46 17.50 -10.40
C GLY A 112 -7.85 18.97 -10.49
N LYS A 113 -7.49 19.79 -9.51
CA LYS A 113 -7.86 21.22 -9.48
C LYS A 113 -7.43 22.01 -10.73
N PRO A 114 -6.15 22.01 -11.15
CA PRO A 114 -5.72 22.70 -12.37
C PRO A 114 -6.23 22.06 -13.66
N MET A 115 -6.49 20.74 -13.67
CA MET A 115 -6.82 20.01 -14.89
C MET A 115 -8.32 19.98 -15.20
N TRP A 116 -9.16 19.92 -14.17
CA TRP A 116 -10.62 19.79 -14.29
C TRP A 116 -11.37 20.98 -13.67
N GLY A 117 -10.66 21.94 -13.05
CA GLY A 117 -11.26 23.07 -12.35
C GLY A 117 -11.82 22.73 -10.95
N THR A 118 -11.88 21.45 -10.59
CA THR A 118 -12.44 20.94 -9.32
C THR A 118 -11.47 19.98 -8.63
N TRP A 119 -11.58 19.89 -7.30
CA TRP A 119 -10.74 19.01 -6.48
C TRP A 119 -11.17 17.55 -6.50
N TRP A 120 -12.42 17.28 -6.91
CA TRP A 120 -13.02 15.96 -6.88
C TRP A 120 -14.13 15.88 -7.90
N VAL A 121 -14.28 14.69 -8.48
CA VAL A 121 -15.37 14.30 -9.36
C VAL A 121 -15.86 12.94 -8.90
N TRP A 122 -17.17 12.71 -8.88
CA TRP A 122 -17.74 11.43 -8.47
C TRP A 122 -17.76 10.42 -9.62
N ASP A 123 -16.62 10.21 -10.27
CA ASP A 123 -16.47 9.18 -11.30
C ASP A 123 -16.15 7.81 -10.68
N ALA A 124 -16.34 6.73 -11.44
CA ALA A 124 -16.10 5.37 -10.95
C ALA A 124 -14.63 5.15 -10.51
N ARG A 125 -13.69 5.85 -11.13
CA ARG A 125 -12.25 5.72 -10.84
C ARG A 125 -11.89 6.37 -9.50
N LEU A 126 -12.23 7.62 -9.25
CA LEU A 126 -11.91 8.29 -7.99
C LEU A 126 -12.69 7.67 -6.83
N THR A 127 -13.96 7.32 -7.06
CA THR A 127 -14.77 6.65 -6.04
C THR A 127 -14.23 5.27 -5.66
N SER A 128 -13.75 4.47 -6.61
CA SER A 128 -13.15 3.16 -6.28
C SER A 128 -11.88 3.27 -5.42
N VAL A 129 -11.03 4.29 -5.64
CA VAL A 129 -9.86 4.53 -4.79
C VAL A 129 -10.27 5.00 -3.38
N LEU A 130 -11.34 5.78 -3.27
CA LEU A 130 -11.91 6.16 -1.97
C LEU A 130 -12.48 4.94 -1.24
N VAL A 131 -13.21 4.07 -1.94
CA VAL A 131 -13.71 2.81 -1.38
C VAL A 131 -12.54 1.94 -0.93
N LEU A 132 -11.47 1.83 -1.72
CA LEU A 132 -10.25 1.12 -1.34
C LEU A 132 -9.67 1.66 -0.03
N PHE A 133 -9.64 2.97 0.16
CA PHE A 133 -9.18 3.57 1.41
C PHE A 133 -10.04 3.11 2.61
N PHE A 134 -11.37 3.09 2.45
CA PHE A 134 -12.25 2.58 3.49
C PHE A 134 -12.09 1.08 3.72
N LEU A 135 -11.80 0.28 2.69
CA LEU A 135 -11.50 -1.14 2.86
C LEU A 135 -10.25 -1.35 3.73
N TYR A 136 -9.21 -0.54 3.55
CA TYR A 136 -8.04 -0.57 4.43
C TYR A 136 -8.37 -0.24 5.88
N LEU A 137 -9.12 0.85 6.10
CA LEU A 137 -9.52 1.24 7.44
C LEU A 137 -10.43 0.19 8.09
N GLY A 138 -11.35 -0.38 7.32
CA GLY A 138 -12.23 -1.46 7.74
C GLY A 138 -11.46 -2.71 8.14
N PHE A 139 -10.48 -3.13 7.33
CA PHE A 139 -9.60 -4.26 7.65
C PHE A 139 -8.85 -4.03 8.97
N ILE A 140 -8.22 -2.86 9.13
CA ILE A 140 -7.47 -2.51 10.35
C ILE A 140 -8.40 -2.46 11.57
N ALA A 141 -9.55 -1.81 11.44
CA ALA A 141 -10.52 -1.69 12.52
C ALA A 141 -11.05 -3.07 12.94
N LEU A 142 -11.43 -3.91 11.97
CA LEU A 142 -12.00 -5.23 12.23
C LEU A 142 -10.98 -6.19 12.85
N ALA A 143 -9.72 -6.11 12.43
CA ALA A 143 -8.64 -6.89 13.05
C ALA A 143 -8.44 -6.55 14.54
N ASN A 144 -8.70 -5.31 14.94
CA ASN A 144 -8.51 -4.82 16.31
C ASN A 144 -9.83 -4.73 17.12
N ALA A 145 -10.98 -5.11 16.54
CA ALA A 145 -12.28 -4.95 17.18
C ALA A 145 -12.63 -6.06 18.19
N PHE A 146 -11.82 -7.10 18.29
CA PHE A 146 -12.10 -8.28 19.11
C PHE A 146 -11.04 -8.47 20.20
N ASP A 147 -11.47 -8.86 21.40
CA ASP A 147 -10.56 -9.23 22.49
C ASP A 147 -9.77 -10.51 22.16
N ASP A 148 -10.39 -11.43 21.43
CA ASP A 148 -9.74 -12.63 20.90
C ASP A 148 -9.08 -12.31 19.55
N ALA A 149 -7.75 -12.27 19.54
CA ALA A 149 -6.94 -12.03 18.35
C ALA A 149 -7.23 -13.02 17.21
N ALA A 150 -7.53 -14.29 17.51
CA ALA A 150 -7.84 -15.28 16.49
C ALA A 150 -9.22 -15.05 15.84
N ARG A 151 -10.15 -14.43 16.58
CA ARG A 151 -11.45 -14.03 16.07
C ARG A 151 -11.33 -12.79 15.19
N GLY A 152 -10.53 -11.81 15.61
CA GLY A 152 -10.18 -10.64 14.79
C GLY A 152 -9.46 -11.00 13.51
N GLU A 153 -8.53 -11.96 13.56
CA GLU A 153 -7.85 -12.52 12.39
C GLU A 153 -8.84 -13.05 11.36
N LYS A 154 -9.75 -13.93 11.78
CA LYS A 154 -10.73 -14.52 10.85
C LYS A 154 -11.71 -13.49 10.31
N ALA A 155 -12.18 -12.58 11.16
CA ALA A 155 -13.15 -11.57 10.75
C ALA A 155 -12.56 -10.61 9.72
N SER A 156 -11.32 -10.14 9.93
CA SER A 156 -10.62 -9.24 8.99
C SER A 156 -10.15 -9.93 7.71
N ALA A 157 -9.94 -11.25 7.74
CA ALA A 157 -9.50 -11.99 6.56
C ALA A 157 -10.60 -12.30 5.53
N ILE A 158 -11.88 -12.12 5.89
CA ILE A 158 -13.05 -12.32 5.03
C ILE A 158 -13.41 -11.01 4.33
#